data_AF-A0A956PJ00-F1
#
_entry.id   AF-A0A956PJ00-F1
#
_cell.length_a   1.000
_cell.length_b   1.000
_cell.length_c   1.000
_cell.angle_alpha   90.00
_cell.angle_beta   90.00
_cell.angle_gamma   90.00
#
_symmetry.space_group_name_H-M   'P 1'
#
loop_
_entity.id
_entity.type
_entity.pdbx_description
1 polymer ?
#
loop_
_entity_poly.entity_id
_entity_poly.type
_entity_poly.pdbx_seq_one_letter_code
_entity_poly.pdbx_strand_id
1 'polypeptide(L)'
;MNERARHRGASSLGTVLLCMVVLAGILFVAVSAALSHLQVANAAEAQAHARNLAESAIAQALLEISKVDDTHPLPTTITVDIAGVNGSGRVTFDPSVDSRGYSVFNLDGASAVPGTRGKIVPPRTVHLVGRGEVGSARSYVECLFYW
;
A
#
# COMPACT_ATOMS: atom_id res chain seq x y z
N MET A 1 27.43 -66.51 12.34
CA MET A 1 26.62 -65.87 11.27
C MET A 1 25.87 -64.59 11.70
N ASN A 2 25.94 -64.16 12.97
CA ASN A 2 25.17 -63.01 13.48
C ASN A 2 25.83 -61.61 13.34
N GLU A 3 27.14 -61.50 13.14
CA GLU A 3 27.81 -60.18 13.09
C GLU A 3 27.67 -59.45 11.74
N ARG A 4 27.59 -60.17 10.62
CA ARG A 4 27.41 -59.57 9.28
C ARG A 4 26.02 -58.95 9.09
N ALA A 5 24.99 -59.49 9.75
CA ALA A 5 23.65 -58.91 9.75
C ALA A 5 23.56 -57.63 10.59
N ARG A 6 24.29 -57.58 11.71
CA ARG A 6 24.31 -56.44 12.65
C ARG A 6 25.00 -55.21 12.04
N HIS A 7 26.08 -55.40 11.27
CA HIS A 7 26.74 -54.31 10.55
C HIS A 7 25.92 -53.76 9.37
N ARG A 8 25.21 -54.63 8.61
CA ARG A 8 24.33 -54.19 7.50
C ARG A 8 23.05 -53.49 7.99
N GLY A 9 22.50 -53.93 9.13
CA GLY A 9 21.34 -53.30 9.77
C GLY A 9 21.66 -51.92 10.37
N ALA A 10 22.84 -51.77 10.99
CA ALA A 10 23.27 -50.49 11.57
C ALA A 10 23.57 -49.42 10.50
N SER A 11 24.18 -49.79 9.37
CA SER A 11 24.44 -48.87 8.26
C SER A 11 23.15 -48.45 7.53
N SER A 12 22.18 -49.36 7.41
CA SER A 12 20.86 -49.08 6.82
C SER A 12 20.06 -48.11 7.68
N LEU A 13 19.98 -48.35 9.00
CA LEU A 13 19.21 -47.50 9.91
C LEU A 13 19.76 -46.06 9.99
N GLY A 14 21.09 -45.91 10.07
CA GLY A 14 21.75 -44.60 10.10
C GLY A 14 21.54 -43.80 8.81
N THR A 15 21.55 -44.46 7.66
CA THR A 15 21.28 -43.81 6.36
C THR A 15 19.82 -43.34 6.27
N VAL A 16 18.87 -44.16 6.71
CA VAL A 16 17.44 -43.79 6.75
C VAL A 16 17.21 -42.61 7.70
N LEU A 17 17.86 -42.61 8.86
CA LEU A 17 17.73 -41.54 9.85
C LEU A 17 18.34 -40.23 9.34
N LEU A 18 19.49 -40.30 8.65
CA LEU A 18 20.08 -39.16 7.96
C LEU A 18 19.14 -38.63 6.87
N CYS A 19 18.58 -39.50 6.03
CA CYS A 19 17.61 -39.10 5.02
C CYS A 19 16.38 -38.43 5.64
N MET A 20 15.87 -38.94 6.76
CA MET A 20 14.75 -38.33 7.47
C MET A 20 15.10 -36.94 8.01
N VAL A 21 16.30 -36.75 8.57
CA VAL A 21 16.75 -35.43 9.05
C VAL A 21 16.89 -34.45 7.88
N VAL A 22 17.46 -34.89 6.77
CA VAL A 22 17.59 -34.07 5.55
C VAL A 22 16.20 -33.70 5.01
N LEU A 23 15.28 -34.65 4.91
CA LEU A 23 13.91 -34.41 4.46
C LEU A 23 13.16 -33.47 5.40
N ALA A 24 13.29 -33.64 6.71
CA ALA A 24 12.70 -32.74 7.71
C ALA A 24 13.27 -31.33 7.59
N GLY A 25 14.58 -31.18 7.36
CA GLY A 25 15.23 -29.89 7.13
C GLY A 25 14.74 -29.21 5.86
N ILE A 26 14.63 -29.95 4.75
CA ILE A 26 14.08 -29.43 3.49
C ILE A 26 12.62 -28.99 3.68
N LEU A 27 11.81 -29.81 4.35
CA LEU A 27 10.41 -29.48 4.62
C LEU A 27 10.30 -28.21 5.49
N PHE A 28 11.13 -28.08 6.51
CA PHE A 28 11.16 -26.90 7.36
C PHE A 28 11.49 -25.64 6.54
N VAL A 29 12.54 -25.69 5.71
CA VAL A 29 12.91 -24.58 4.83
C VAL A 29 11.78 -24.24 3.85
N ALA A 30 11.14 -25.24 3.25
CA ALA A 30 10.02 -25.04 2.33
C ALA A 30 8.83 -24.34 3.01
N VAL A 31 8.47 -24.78 4.23
CA VAL A 31 7.40 -24.14 5.01
C VAL A 31 7.77 -22.71 5.39
N SER A 32 8.99 -22.47 5.87
CA SER A 32 9.46 -21.12 6.19
C SER A 32 9.43 -20.19 4.97
N ALA A 33 9.85 -20.68 3.80
CA ALA A 33 9.82 -19.92 2.56
C ALA A 33 8.37 -19.60 2.13
N ALA A 34 7.46 -20.57 2.23
CA ALA A 34 6.04 -20.36 1.91
C ALA A 34 5.39 -19.32 2.83
N LEU A 35 5.65 -19.38 4.13
CA LEU A 35 5.15 -18.40 5.10
C LEU A 35 5.71 -17.00 4.82
N SER A 36 7.01 -16.89 4.52
CA SER A 36 7.62 -15.62 4.15
C SER A 36 7.00 -15.05 2.87
N HIS A 37 6.77 -15.88 1.86
CA HIS A 37 6.12 -15.46 0.63
C HIS A 37 4.69 -14.96 0.87
N LEU A 38 3.91 -15.64 1.72
CA LEU A 38 2.55 -15.19 2.09
C LEU A 38 2.57 -13.84 2.81
N GLN A 39 3.52 -13.60 3.70
CA GLN A 39 3.66 -12.31 4.37
C GLN A 39 3.97 -11.18 3.39
N VAL A 40 4.89 -11.42 2.45
CA VAL A 40 5.23 -10.44 1.40
C VAL A 40 4.05 -10.20 0.47
N ALA A 41 3.34 -11.25 0.06
CA ALA A 41 2.15 -11.13 -0.78
C ALA A 41 1.05 -10.30 -0.11
N ASN A 42 0.75 -10.56 1.16
CA ASN A 42 -0.24 -9.79 1.92
C ASN A 42 0.16 -8.31 2.07
N ALA A 43 1.44 -8.03 2.31
CA ALA A 43 1.93 -6.66 2.40
C ALA A 43 1.81 -5.93 1.05
N ALA A 44 2.15 -6.61 -0.05
CA ALA A 44 2.01 -6.06 -1.40
C ALA A 44 0.54 -5.80 -1.76
N GLU A 45 -0.36 -6.71 -1.40
CA GLU A 45 -1.80 -6.55 -1.61
C GLU A 45 -2.36 -5.37 -0.80
N ALA A 46 -2.01 -5.25 0.48
CA ALA A 46 -2.43 -4.12 1.30
C ALA A 46 -1.93 -2.78 0.72
N GLN A 47 -0.70 -2.75 0.20
CA GLN A 47 -0.15 -1.56 -0.46
C GLN A 47 -0.90 -1.22 -1.76
N ALA A 48 -1.28 -2.23 -2.54
CA ALA A 48 -2.07 -2.03 -3.76
C ALA A 48 -3.47 -1.49 -3.43
N HIS A 49 -4.16 -2.04 -2.43
CA HIS A 49 -5.45 -1.54 -1.97
C HIS A 49 -5.35 -0.10 -1.44
N ALA A 50 -4.32 0.21 -0.64
CA ALA A 50 -4.05 1.56 -0.17
C ALA A 50 -3.84 2.54 -1.34
N ARG A 51 -3.13 2.13 -2.39
CA ARG A 51 -2.96 2.94 -3.59
C ARG A 51 -4.30 3.16 -4.33
N ASN A 52 -5.09 2.11 -4.51
CA ASN A 52 -6.40 2.20 -5.18
C ASN A 52 -7.36 3.14 -4.43
N LEU A 53 -7.33 3.11 -3.09
CA LEU A 53 -8.09 4.03 -2.24
C LEU A 53 -7.62 5.48 -2.40
N ALA A 54 -6.30 5.71 -2.47
CA ALA A 54 -5.75 7.05 -2.73
C ALA A 54 -6.20 7.59 -4.09
N GLU A 55 -6.13 6.77 -5.14
CA GLU A 55 -6.56 7.11 -6.50
C GLU A 55 -8.06 7.38 -6.56
N SER A 56 -8.87 6.57 -5.87
CA SER A 56 -10.32 6.77 -5.77
C SER A 56 -10.67 8.06 -5.03
N ALA A 57 -9.92 8.41 -3.97
CA ALA A 57 -10.09 9.68 -3.28
C ALA A 57 -9.76 10.89 -4.17
N ILE A 58 -8.73 10.78 -5.02
CA ILE A 58 -8.42 11.82 -6.03
C ILE A 58 -9.54 11.92 -7.06
N ALA A 59 -10.06 10.80 -7.57
CA ALA A 59 -11.16 10.80 -8.52
C ALA A 59 -12.42 11.45 -7.94
N GLN A 60 -12.75 11.12 -6.68
CA GLN A 60 -13.85 11.78 -5.97
C GLN A 60 -13.57 13.27 -5.76
N ALA A 61 -12.33 13.65 -5.44
CA ALA A 61 -11.96 15.05 -5.29
C ALA A 61 -12.12 15.84 -6.61
N LEU A 62 -11.75 15.27 -7.75
CA LEU A 62 -11.98 15.86 -9.06
C LEU A 62 -13.48 16.02 -9.35
N LEU A 63 -14.30 15.04 -8.97
CA LEU A 63 -15.75 15.15 -9.09
C LEU A 63 -16.30 16.29 -8.23
N GLU A 64 -15.87 16.41 -6.97
CA GLU A 64 -16.31 17.50 -6.10
C GLU A 64 -15.83 18.87 -6.64
N ILE A 65 -14.60 18.95 -7.15
CA ILE A 65 -14.09 20.16 -7.82
C ILE A 65 -14.95 20.56 -9.02
N SER A 66 -15.42 19.58 -9.81
CA SER A 66 -16.27 19.87 -10.98
C SER A 66 -17.65 20.42 -10.62
N LYS A 67 -18.08 20.25 -9.37
CA LYS A 67 -19.34 20.77 -8.83
C LYS A 67 -19.17 22.09 -8.08
N VAL A 68 -17.95 22.60 -7.97
CA VAL A 68 -17.70 23.84 -7.23
C VAL A 68 -18.40 24.99 -7.95
N ASP A 69 -19.32 25.62 -7.23
CA ASP A 69 -20.03 26.83 -7.64
C ASP A 69 -20.21 27.74 -6.41
N ASP A 70 -20.82 28.91 -6.59
CA ASP A 70 -21.04 29.90 -5.52
C ASP A 70 -21.89 29.36 -4.35
N THR A 71 -22.60 28.26 -4.55
CA THR A 71 -23.49 27.62 -3.57
C THR A 71 -22.95 26.30 -2.99
N HIS A 72 -21.94 25.71 -3.64
CA HIS A 72 -21.30 24.44 -3.27
C HIS A 72 -19.78 24.63 -3.16
N PRO A 73 -19.28 25.19 -2.04
CA PRO A 73 -17.85 25.34 -1.84
C PRO A 73 -17.17 23.97 -1.70
N LEU A 74 -15.92 23.89 -2.16
CA LEU A 74 -15.12 22.69 -2.05
C LEU A 74 -14.92 22.30 -0.56
N PRO A 75 -15.22 21.05 -0.16
CA PRO A 75 -14.98 20.60 1.20
C PRO A 75 -13.46 20.58 1.51
N THR A 76 -13.10 20.94 2.73
CA THR A 76 -11.70 20.92 3.21
C THR A 76 -11.10 19.51 3.24
N THR A 77 -11.93 18.48 3.46
CA THR A 77 -11.51 17.08 3.44
C THR A 77 -12.55 16.22 2.76
N ILE A 78 -12.07 15.37 1.84
CA ILE A 78 -12.85 14.39 1.10
C ILE A 78 -12.35 13.01 1.53
N THR A 79 -13.24 12.16 2.00
CA THR A 79 -12.92 10.79 2.41
C THR A 79 -13.72 9.82 1.55
N VAL A 80 -13.08 8.74 1.13
CA VAL A 80 -13.66 7.67 0.33
C VAL A 80 -13.41 6.36 1.05
N ASP A 81 -14.49 5.66 1.37
CA ASP A 81 -14.44 4.30 1.92
C ASP A 81 -14.95 3.34 0.85
N ILE A 82 -14.22 2.25 0.62
CA ILE A 82 -14.63 1.21 -0.34
C ILE A 82 -15.19 0.03 0.43
N ALA A 83 -16.43 -0.34 0.12
CA ALA A 83 -17.08 -1.49 0.73
C ALA A 83 -16.24 -2.77 0.55
N GLY A 84 -16.01 -3.50 1.64
CA GLY A 84 -15.22 -4.75 1.63
C GLY A 84 -13.71 -4.56 1.84
N VAL A 85 -13.20 -3.33 1.83
CA VAL A 85 -11.81 -3.02 2.22
C VAL A 85 -11.82 -2.34 3.58
N ASN A 86 -11.11 -2.90 4.56
CA ASN A 86 -10.91 -2.23 5.85
C ASN A 86 -9.81 -1.17 5.71
N GLY A 87 -10.18 -0.06 5.09
CA GLY A 87 -9.28 1.04 4.76
C GLY A 87 -10.03 2.29 4.33
N SER A 88 -9.32 3.41 4.29
CA SER A 88 -9.87 4.69 3.86
C SER A 88 -8.95 5.38 2.87
N GLY A 89 -9.55 6.05 1.89
CA GLY A 89 -8.92 7.01 1.01
C GLY A 89 -9.28 8.43 1.44
N ARG A 90 -8.34 9.37 1.35
CA ARG A 90 -8.56 10.76 1.74
C ARG A 90 -7.81 11.72 0.84
N VAL A 91 -8.46 12.83 0.54
CA VAL A 91 -7.86 14.06 0.00
C VAL A 91 -8.19 15.18 0.97
N THR A 92 -7.21 15.99 1.35
CA THR A 92 -7.44 17.17 2.20
C THR A 92 -6.75 18.38 1.61
N PHE A 93 -7.39 19.54 1.70
CA PHE A 93 -6.80 20.84 1.35
C PHE A 93 -6.28 21.58 2.59
N ASP A 94 -6.43 20.98 3.77
CA ASP A 94 -5.99 21.53 5.03
C ASP A 94 -4.63 20.91 5.45
N PRO A 95 -3.54 21.70 5.48
CA PRO A 95 -2.22 21.21 5.88
C PRO A 95 -2.15 20.78 7.35
N SER A 96 -3.10 21.19 8.19
CA SER A 96 -3.18 20.77 9.60
C SER A 96 -3.69 19.33 9.75
N VAL A 97 -4.46 18.83 8.76
CA VAL A 97 -5.00 17.46 8.75
C VAL A 97 -3.96 16.46 8.28
N ASP A 98 -3.19 16.78 7.24
CA ASP A 98 -2.06 15.96 6.78
C ASP A 98 -0.89 16.82 6.29
N SER A 99 0.08 17.03 7.18
CA SER A 99 1.29 17.80 6.85
C SER A 99 2.23 17.10 5.86
N ARG A 100 2.05 15.80 5.61
CA ARG A 100 2.88 15.01 4.69
C ARG A 100 2.28 14.97 3.29
N GLY A 101 0.98 15.17 3.15
CA GLY A 101 0.23 14.99 1.91
C GLY A 101 -1.08 15.75 1.86
N TYR A 102 -1.01 17.08 1.69
CA TYR A 102 -2.20 17.92 1.44
C TYR A 102 -2.25 18.42 0.00
N SER A 103 -3.46 18.71 -0.45
CA SER A 103 -3.79 19.23 -1.77
C SER A 103 -3.83 20.75 -1.76
N VAL A 104 -3.61 21.35 -2.93
CA VAL A 104 -3.66 22.80 -3.10
C VAL A 104 -4.52 23.13 -4.30
N PHE A 105 -5.53 23.96 -4.05
CA PHE A 105 -6.42 24.48 -5.07
C PHE A 105 -5.88 25.83 -5.56
N ASN A 106 -5.31 25.86 -6.78
CA ASN A 106 -4.75 27.06 -7.41
C ASN A 106 -5.37 27.31 -8.79
N LEU A 107 -6.63 26.89 -8.99
CA LEU A 107 -7.30 26.95 -10.28
C LEU A 107 -7.59 28.40 -10.72
N ASP A 108 -7.87 29.27 -9.75
CA ASP A 108 -8.09 30.71 -9.98
C ASP A 108 -6.82 31.55 -9.73
N GLY A 109 -5.71 30.89 -9.38
CA GLY A 109 -4.47 31.57 -9.05
C GLY A 109 -3.78 32.16 -10.28
N ALA A 110 -3.43 33.45 -10.20
CA ALA A 110 -2.65 34.13 -11.23
C ALA A 110 -1.13 33.87 -11.14
N SER A 111 -0.67 33.20 -10.08
CA SER A 111 0.74 32.90 -9.85
C SER A 111 0.93 31.51 -9.25
N ALA A 112 2.15 31.01 -9.33
CA ALA A 112 2.49 29.74 -8.73
C ALA A 112 2.52 29.85 -7.20
N VAL A 113 2.01 28.83 -6.51
CA VAL A 113 1.92 28.78 -5.05
C VAL A 113 2.69 27.59 -4.48
N PRO A 114 3.18 27.67 -3.23
CA PRO A 114 3.78 26.52 -2.57
C PRO A 114 2.76 25.41 -2.33
N GLY A 115 3.10 24.20 -2.75
CA GLY A 115 2.40 22.96 -2.49
C GLY A 115 3.07 22.13 -1.40
N THR A 116 2.45 20.98 -1.13
CA THR A 116 3.01 19.95 -0.24
C THR A 116 4.46 19.65 -0.55
N ARG A 117 5.27 19.49 0.52
CA ARG A 117 6.70 19.12 0.46
C ARG A 117 7.56 20.08 -0.37
N GLY A 118 7.17 21.35 -0.44
CA GLY A 118 7.95 22.38 -1.14
C GLY A 118 7.84 22.31 -2.66
N LYS A 119 6.89 21.54 -3.21
CA LYS A 119 6.57 21.56 -4.63
C LYS A 119 5.97 22.91 -5.01
N ILE A 120 6.18 23.34 -6.24
CA ILE A 120 5.52 24.52 -6.79
C ILE A 120 4.27 24.07 -7.55
N VAL A 121 3.13 24.65 -7.21
CA VAL A 121 1.85 24.43 -7.89
C VAL A 121 1.66 25.58 -8.88
N PRO A 122 1.70 25.34 -10.20
CA PRO A 122 1.55 26.38 -11.21
C PRO A 122 0.21 27.13 -11.11
N PRO A 123 0.13 28.35 -11.67
CA PRO A 123 -1.16 29.03 -11.81
C PRO A 123 -2.13 28.19 -12.64
N ARG A 124 -3.43 28.32 -12.37
CA ARG A 124 -4.51 27.63 -13.09
C ARG A 124 -4.44 26.10 -13.02
N THR A 125 -3.95 25.58 -11.90
CA THR A 125 -3.88 24.13 -11.66
C THR A 125 -4.38 23.77 -10.28
N VAL A 126 -4.81 22.52 -10.12
CA VAL A 126 -5.09 21.93 -8.82
C VAL A 126 -4.08 20.81 -8.57
N HIS A 127 -3.36 20.90 -7.47
CA HIS A 127 -2.49 19.83 -7.00
C HIS A 127 -3.27 18.97 -6.03
N LEU A 128 -3.54 17.72 -6.40
CA LEU A 128 -4.26 16.75 -5.59
C LEU A 128 -3.28 15.73 -5.02
N VAL A 129 -3.35 15.53 -3.72
CA VAL A 129 -2.63 14.49 -2.99
C VAL A 129 -3.65 13.61 -2.30
N GLY A 130 -3.81 12.41 -2.82
CA GLY A 130 -4.61 11.35 -2.22
C GLY A 130 -3.74 10.50 -1.30
N ARG A 131 -4.25 10.22 -0.10
CA ARG A 131 -3.70 9.23 0.83
C ARG A 131 -4.67 8.08 0.93
N GLY A 132 -4.18 6.86 0.82
CA GLY A 132 -4.96 5.68 1.14
C GLY A 132 -4.28 4.83 2.20
N GLU A 133 -5.09 4.23 3.05
CA GLU A 133 -4.66 3.47 4.21
C GLU A 133 -5.41 2.14 4.28
N VAL A 134 -4.67 1.04 4.41
CA VAL A 134 -5.22 -0.31 4.63
C VAL A 134 -4.38 -1.00 5.68
N GLY A 135 -4.92 -1.18 6.89
CA GLY A 135 -4.17 -1.68 8.03
C GLY A 135 -2.94 -0.80 8.33
N SER A 136 -1.73 -1.36 8.20
CA SER A 136 -0.46 -0.64 8.35
C SER A 136 0.08 -0.06 7.04
N ALA A 137 -0.48 -0.44 5.90
CA ALA A 137 -0.05 0.04 4.58
C ALA A 137 -0.58 1.45 4.34
N ARG A 138 0.28 2.33 3.84
CA ARG A 138 -0.03 3.71 3.48
C ARG A 138 0.52 4.00 2.10
N SER A 139 -0.30 4.60 1.26
CA SER A 139 0.11 5.04 -0.07
C SER A 139 -0.30 6.50 -0.26
N TYR A 140 0.58 7.26 -0.89
CA TYR A 140 0.32 8.62 -1.33
C TYR A 140 0.38 8.63 -2.85
N VAL A 141 -0.66 9.16 -3.47
CA VAL A 141 -0.73 9.39 -4.91
C VAL A 141 -0.91 10.87 -5.13
N GLU A 142 -0.17 11.40 -6.10
CA GLU A 142 -0.17 12.82 -6.40
C GLU A 142 -0.58 13.01 -7.86
N CYS A 143 -1.41 14.00 -8.10
CA CYS A 143 -1.89 14.38 -9.42
C CYS A 143 -1.87 15.91 -9.54
N LEU A 144 -1.41 16.41 -10.68
CA LEU A 144 -1.58 17.82 -11.03
C LEU A 144 -2.62 17.89 -12.14
N PHE A 145 -3.72 18.57 -11.86
CA PHE A 145 -4.82 18.74 -12.80
C PHE A 145 -4.83 20.16 -13.35
N TYR A 146 -5.07 20.30 -14.65
CA TYR A 146 -5.26 21.57 -15.34
C TYR A 146 -6.57 21.48 -16.13
N TRP A 147 -7.25 22.62 -16.26
CA TRP A 147 -8.45 22.79 -17.07
C TRP A 147 -8.15 23.59 -18.33
#